data_AF-A0A843C4U2-F1
#
_entry.id   AF-A0A843C4U2-F1
#
_cell.length_a   1.000
_cell.length_b   1.000
_cell.length_c   1.000
_cell.angle_alpha   90.00
_cell.angle_beta   90.00
_cell.angle_gamma   90.00
#
_symmetry.space_group_name_H-M   'P 1'
#
loop_
_entity.id
_entity.type
_entity.pdbx_description
1 polymer ?
#
loop_
_entity_poly.entity_id
_entity_poly.type
_entity_poly.pdbx_seq_one_letter_code
_entity_poly.pdbx_strand_id
1 'polypeptide(L)'
;MKRGKKQQIIKKEKELYSKEEHEWRAFVIISKNILSSNERRAFIFKIVGSRGCKIRIALEQNEIMIRWSKAKGLLEKKLIFEDFVQIIKKVYFKKDKRNTRSIKTAQEMWCFLREIEVGSYVVVPTKQRFYIARIDSEPFFDEKYVTVNAAYRRRVEWLGYKIPIPYTRASKALREKIAISKNCYEISELITDVVYSMRAI
;
A
#
# COMPACT_ATOMS: atom_id res chain seq x y z
N MET A 1 -50.48 -9.59 24.79
CA MET A 1 -49.30 -10.21 24.14
C MET A 1 -48.49 -9.31 23.18
N LYS A 2 -48.88 -8.05 22.87
CA LYS A 2 -48.17 -7.19 21.90
C LYS A 2 -47.09 -6.25 22.49
N ARG A 3 -46.96 -6.14 23.82
CA ARG A 3 -46.00 -5.22 24.49
C ARG A 3 -44.54 -5.72 24.49
N GLY A 4 -44.31 -7.03 24.58
CA GLY A 4 -42.95 -7.61 24.63
C GLY A 4 -42.15 -7.49 23.33
N LYS A 5 -42.81 -7.64 22.16
CA LYS A 5 -42.15 -7.48 20.85
C LYS A 5 -41.70 -6.04 20.58
N LYS A 6 -42.47 -5.03 21.02
CA LYS A 6 -42.12 -3.61 20.83
C LYS A 6 -40.89 -3.22 21.64
N GLN A 7 -40.72 -3.74 22.85
CA GLN A 7 -39.55 -3.48 23.68
C GLN A 7 -38.26 -4.15 23.15
N GLN A 8 -38.37 -5.34 22.54
CA GLN A 8 -37.22 -6.00 21.89
C GLN A 8 -36.74 -5.26 20.64
N ILE A 9 -37.65 -4.66 19.85
CA ILE A 9 -37.30 -3.88 18.65
C ILE A 9 -36.56 -2.59 19.07
N ILE A 10 -37.09 -1.86 20.05
CA ILE A 10 -36.47 -0.62 20.55
C ILE A 10 -35.08 -0.88 21.14
N LYS A 11 -34.88 -2.01 21.82
CA LYS A 11 -33.56 -2.39 22.37
C LYS A 11 -32.55 -2.69 21.25
N LYS A 12 -32.96 -3.43 20.21
CA LYS A 12 -32.13 -3.70 19.04
C LYS A 12 -31.79 -2.45 18.24
N GLU A 13 -32.73 -1.53 18.07
CA GLU A 13 -32.49 -0.24 17.40
C GLU A 13 -31.49 0.63 18.17
N LYS A 14 -31.58 0.67 19.51
CA LYS A 14 -30.61 1.39 20.35
C LYS A 14 -29.20 0.77 20.31
N GLU A 15 -29.10 -0.55 20.28
CA GLU A 15 -27.82 -1.25 20.14
C GLU A 15 -27.19 -1.03 18.75
N LEU A 16 -28.00 -1.01 17.69
CA LEU A 16 -27.55 -0.70 16.33
C LEU A 16 -27.04 0.74 16.23
N TYR A 17 -27.80 1.70 16.77
CA TYR A 17 -27.44 3.12 16.77
C TYR A 17 -26.16 3.39 17.56
N SER A 18 -25.99 2.73 18.72
CA SER A 18 -24.78 2.82 19.53
C SER A 18 -23.56 2.26 18.81
N LYS A 19 -23.72 1.17 18.05
CA LYS A 19 -22.63 0.57 17.28
C LYS A 19 -22.23 1.45 16.08
N GLU A 20 -23.21 1.97 15.34
CA GLU A 20 -22.97 2.92 14.25
C GLU A 20 -22.30 4.20 14.78
N GLU A 21 -22.74 4.74 15.92
CA GLU A 21 -22.14 5.95 16.51
C GLU A 21 -20.69 5.72 16.99
N HIS A 22 -20.37 4.53 17.51
CA HIS A 22 -19.00 4.15 17.84
C HIS A 22 -18.11 4.00 16.60
N GLU A 23 -18.62 3.39 15.53
CA GLU A 23 -17.93 3.27 14.24
C GLU A 23 -17.69 4.65 13.61
N TRP A 24 -18.69 5.54 13.66
CA TRP A 24 -18.58 6.93 13.22
C TRP A 24 -17.58 7.73 14.05
N ARG A 25 -17.56 7.59 15.38
CA ARG A 25 -16.58 8.28 16.24
C ARG A 25 -15.16 7.78 16.02
N ALA A 26 -14.96 6.47 15.89
CA ALA A 26 -13.67 5.89 15.54
C ALA A 26 -13.20 6.41 14.18
N PHE A 27 -14.08 6.44 13.19
CA PHE A 27 -13.81 6.97 11.86
C PHE A 27 -13.50 8.48 11.85
N VAL A 28 -14.20 9.28 12.65
CA VAL A 28 -13.95 10.73 12.78
C VAL A 28 -12.60 11.00 13.46
N ILE A 29 -12.23 10.23 14.49
CA ILE A 29 -10.93 10.32 15.16
C ILE A 29 -9.81 9.90 14.21
N ILE A 30 -9.99 8.79 13.49
CA ILE A 30 -9.06 8.33 12.46
C ILE A 30 -8.92 9.39 11.36
N SER A 31 -10.03 9.95 10.86
CA SER A 31 -10.01 11.00 9.83
C SER A 31 -9.32 12.28 10.30
N LYS A 32 -9.52 12.70 11.55
CA LYS A 32 -8.81 13.86 12.13
C LYS A 32 -7.32 13.59 12.31
N ASN A 33 -6.93 12.39 12.76
CA ASN A 33 -5.51 11.99 12.89
C ASN A 33 -4.81 11.70 11.54
N ILE A 34 -5.59 11.47 10.48
CA ILE A 34 -5.11 11.32 9.10
C ILE A 34 -4.88 12.70 8.47
N LEU A 35 -5.74 13.68 8.75
CA LEU A 35 -5.65 15.04 8.23
C LEU A 35 -4.70 15.95 9.04
N SER A 36 -4.47 15.67 10.32
CA SER A 36 -3.61 16.49 11.18
C SER A 36 -2.11 16.27 10.92
N SER A 37 -1.74 15.31 10.07
CA SER A 37 -0.34 15.04 9.71
C SER A 37 -0.05 15.56 8.31
N ASN A 38 0.22 16.86 8.19
CA ASN A 38 0.82 17.46 6.98
C ASN A 38 2.18 16.86 6.59
N GLU A 39 2.70 15.90 7.37
CA GLU A 39 3.98 15.22 7.16
C GLU A 39 3.85 13.84 6.49
N ARG A 40 2.65 13.28 6.36
CA ARG A 40 2.51 11.95 5.74
C ARG A 40 2.66 12.06 4.22
N ARG A 41 3.42 11.14 3.64
CA ARG A 41 3.62 11.00 2.19
C ARG A 41 2.68 9.95 1.62
N ALA A 42 2.37 10.06 0.33
CA ALA A 42 1.54 9.09 -0.38
C ALA A 42 2.26 8.55 -1.60
N PHE A 43 2.12 7.26 -1.86
CA PHE A 43 2.77 6.57 -2.97
C PHE A 43 1.77 5.68 -3.72
N ILE A 44 2.02 5.49 -5.02
CA ILE A 44 1.45 4.38 -5.77
C ILE A 44 2.41 3.21 -5.70
N PHE A 45 1.92 2.03 -5.35
CA PHE A 45 2.69 0.79 -5.38
C PHE A 45 1.93 -0.34 -6.07
N LYS A 46 2.49 -0.88 -7.15
CA LYS A 46 1.92 -2.00 -7.89
C LYS A 46 2.56 -3.29 -7.44
N ILE A 47 1.76 -4.16 -6.80
CA ILE A 47 2.21 -5.50 -6.42
C ILE A 47 2.33 -6.36 -7.68
N VAL A 48 3.54 -6.44 -8.23
CA VAL A 48 3.85 -7.28 -9.39
C VAL A 48 4.41 -8.62 -8.92
N GLY A 49 3.70 -9.71 -9.19
CA GLY A 49 4.22 -11.08 -9.05
C GLY A 49 4.77 -11.63 -10.37
N SER A 50 5.55 -12.72 -10.31
CA SER A 50 5.99 -13.49 -11.49
C SER A 50 4.86 -14.26 -12.19
N ARG A 51 3.69 -14.43 -11.53
CA ARG A 51 2.51 -15.18 -12.02
C ARG A 51 1.19 -14.43 -11.77
N GLY A 52 1.19 -13.10 -11.82
CA GLY A 52 0.02 -12.27 -11.59
C GLY A 52 0.06 -11.44 -10.31
N CYS A 53 -1.03 -10.72 -10.03
CA CYS A 53 -1.14 -9.83 -8.87
C CYS A 53 -1.19 -10.65 -7.57
N LYS A 54 -0.25 -10.41 -6.65
CA LYS A 54 -0.15 -11.12 -5.35
C LYS A 54 -0.99 -10.45 -4.25
N ILE A 55 -2.01 -9.68 -4.61
CA ILE A 55 -2.80 -8.90 -3.65
C ILE A 55 -3.45 -9.78 -2.56
N ARG A 56 -3.91 -10.99 -2.90
CA ARG A 56 -4.50 -11.90 -1.91
C ARG A 56 -3.51 -12.23 -0.78
N ILE A 57 -2.28 -12.61 -1.14
CA ILE A 57 -1.20 -12.91 -0.17
C ILE A 57 -0.86 -11.65 0.64
N ALA A 58 -0.82 -10.49 -0.02
CA ALA A 58 -0.55 -9.20 0.61
C ALA A 58 -1.57 -8.88 1.73
N LEU A 59 -2.85 -9.10 1.42
CA LEU A 59 -3.97 -8.89 2.35
C LEU A 59 -3.96 -9.91 3.49
N GLU A 60 -3.72 -11.19 3.19
CA GLU A 60 -3.64 -12.26 4.21
C GLU A 60 -2.51 -12.00 5.21
N GLN A 61 -1.35 -11.51 4.72
CA GLN A 61 -0.14 -11.35 5.53
C GLN A 61 0.05 -9.94 6.10
N ASN A 62 -0.84 -8.99 5.79
CA ASN A 62 -0.66 -7.57 6.16
C ASN A 62 0.69 -7.02 5.69
N GLU A 63 1.06 -7.33 4.45
CA GLU A 63 2.37 -6.98 3.92
C GLU A 63 2.28 -6.56 2.45
N ILE A 64 3.15 -5.64 2.04
CA ILE A 64 3.42 -5.36 0.64
C ILE A 64 4.82 -5.87 0.28
N MET A 65 5.01 -6.28 -0.97
CA MET A 65 6.25 -6.90 -1.41
C MET A 65 6.62 -6.50 -2.83
N ILE A 66 7.92 -6.43 -3.08
CA ILE A 66 8.50 -6.13 -4.40
C ILE A 66 9.34 -7.30 -4.92
N ARG A 67 9.49 -7.36 -6.24
CA ARG A 67 10.33 -8.34 -6.95
C ARG A 67 11.82 -8.14 -6.68
N TRP A 68 12.64 -8.98 -7.32
CA TRP A 68 14.10 -8.90 -7.44
C TRP A 68 14.87 -9.47 -6.25
N SER A 69 14.33 -10.52 -5.66
CA SER A 69 14.81 -11.14 -4.41
C SER A 69 16.20 -11.76 -4.45
N LYS A 70 16.76 -12.03 -5.64
CA LYS A 70 18.12 -12.57 -5.77
C LYS A 70 19.19 -11.50 -5.60
N ALA A 71 18.85 -10.22 -5.77
CA ALA A 71 19.76 -9.11 -5.54
C ALA A 71 19.83 -8.83 -4.04
N LYS A 72 20.67 -9.58 -3.30
CA LYS A 72 20.91 -9.39 -1.86
C LYS A 72 21.71 -8.11 -1.57
N GLY A 73 21.69 -7.63 -0.32
CA GLY A 73 22.45 -6.44 0.12
C GLY A 73 21.73 -5.10 -0.08
N LEU A 74 20.55 -5.08 -0.71
CA LEU A 74 19.85 -3.83 -1.03
C LEU A 74 19.29 -3.09 0.19
N LEU A 75 19.29 -3.71 1.39
CA LEU A 75 18.87 -3.04 2.63
C LEU A 75 19.99 -2.24 3.31
N GLU A 76 21.24 -2.34 2.83
CA GLU A 76 22.39 -1.64 3.41
C GLU A 76 22.23 -0.11 3.33
N LYS A 77 22.06 0.56 4.49
CA LYS A 77 21.72 1.99 4.57
C LYS A 77 22.75 2.93 3.92
N LYS A 78 24.02 2.53 3.88
CA LYS A 78 25.12 3.32 3.30
C LYS A 78 25.22 3.19 1.78
N LEU A 79 24.43 2.31 1.17
CA LEU A 79 24.45 2.05 -0.25
C LEU A 79 23.94 3.29 -1.01
N ILE A 80 24.77 3.85 -1.88
CA ILE A 80 24.35 4.92 -2.81
C ILE A 80 23.61 4.32 -4.01
N PHE A 81 22.90 5.16 -4.76
CA PHE A 81 22.05 4.71 -5.85
C PHE A 81 22.85 3.99 -6.95
N GLU A 82 24.06 4.45 -7.25
CA GLU A 82 24.95 3.87 -8.25
C GLU A 82 25.31 2.43 -7.91
N ASP A 83 25.71 2.17 -6.66
CA ASP A 83 26.05 0.83 -6.17
C ASP A 83 24.82 -0.08 -6.16
N PHE A 84 23.67 0.46 -5.78
CA PHE A 84 22.38 -0.23 -5.83
C PHE A 84 22.05 -0.71 -7.25
N VAL A 85 22.28 0.14 -8.26
CA VAL A 85 22.14 -0.23 -9.68
C VAL A 85 23.11 -1.34 -10.06
N GLN A 86 24.37 -1.27 -9.61
CA GLN A 86 25.37 -2.31 -9.92
C GLN A 86 25.00 -3.67 -9.32
N ILE A 87 24.49 -3.73 -8.09
CA ILE A 87 24.02 -4.98 -7.47
C ILE A 87 22.92 -5.60 -8.34
N ILE A 88 21.90 -4.82 -8.72
CA ILE A 88 20.80 -5.30 -9.56
C ILE A 88 21.31 -5.74 -10.94
N LYS A 89 22.19 -4.95 -11.56
CA LYS A 89 22.77 -5.27 -12.87
C LYS A 89 23.53 -6.59 -12.83
N LYS A 90 24.41 -6.78 -11.84
CA LYS A 90 25.23 -7.99 -11.67
C LYS A 90 24.37 -9.24 -11.59
N VAL A 91 23.24 -9.16 -10.90
CA VAL A 91 22.37 -10.32 -10.63
C VAL A 91 21.38 -10.60 -11.77
N TYR A 92 20.75 -9.57 -12.35
CA TYR A 92 19.63 -9.76 -13.28
C TYR A 92 19.90 -9.31 -14.71
N PHE A 93 20.86 -8.40 -14.91
CA PHE A 93 21.06 -7.73 -16.18
C PHE A 93 22.54 -7.72 -16.60
N LYS A 94 23.27 -8.82 -16.34
CA LYS A 94 24.71 -8.93 -16.65
C LYS A 94 25.03 -8.62 -18.11
N LYS A 95 24.11 -8.92 -19.03
CA LYS A 95 24.23 -8.68 -20.47
C LYS A 95 23.70 -7.31 -20.93
N ASP A 96 23.12 -6.50 -20.05
CA ASP A 96 22.62 -5.16 -20.40
C ASP A 96 23.80 -4.18 -20.54
N LYS A 97 24.08 -3.80 -21.79
CA LYS A 97 25.17 -2.87 -22.12
C LYS A 97 24.87 -1.42 -21.74
N ARG A 98 23.59 -1.03 -21.71
CA ARG A 98 23.16 0.37 -21.56
C ARG A 98 22.63 0.70 -20.15
N ASN A 99 22.64 -0.28 -19.24
CA ASN A 99 22.11 -0.18 -17.87
C ASN A 99 20.63 0.24 -17.77
N THR A 100 19.91 0.35 -18.89
CA THR A 100 18.57 0.95 -18.91
C THR A 100 17.60 0.13 -18.07
N ARG A 101 17.69 -1.20 -18.12
CA ARG A 101 16.80 -2.09 -17.36
C ARG A 101 17.17 -2.13 -15.89
N SER A 102 18.47 -2.12 -15.56
CA SER A 102 18.93 -2.08 -14.18
C SER A 102 18.59 -0.75 -13.50
N ILE A 103 18.73 0.38 -14.19
CA ILE A 103 18.37 1.70 -13.65
C ILE A 103 16.88 1.78 -13.38
N LYS A 104 16.03 1.42 -14.35
CA LYS A 104 14.58 1.42 -14.14
C LYS A 104 14.17 0.53 -12.96
N THR A 105 14.74 -0.67 -12.88
CA THR A 105 14.48 -1.60 -11.78
C THR A 105 14.95 -1.04 -10.44
N ALA A 106 16.13 -0.43 -10.43
CA ALA A 106 16.70 0.21 -9.24
C ALA A 106 15.83 1.37 -8.76
N GLN A 107 15.29 2.22 -9.63
CA GLN A 107 14.38 3.30 -9.24
C GLN A 107 13.14 2.77 -8.54
N GLU A 108 12.50 1.74 -9.09
CA GLU A 108 11.31 1.13 -8.49
C GLU A 108 11.61 0.51 -7.11
N MET A 109 12.74 -0.18 -6.99
CA MET A 109 13.18 -0.77 -5.72
C MET A 109 13.66 0.27 -4.71
N TRP A 110 14.32 1.33 -5.16
CA TRP A 110 14.79 2.41 -4.31
C TRP A 110 13.63 3.16 -3.69
N CYS A 111 12.62 3.51 -4.49
CA CYS A 111 11.35 4.05 -3.99
C CYS A 111 10.77 3.17 -2.87
N PHE A 112 10.64 1.86 -3.12
CA PHE A 112 10.08 0.94 -2.14
C PHE A 112 10.95 0.77 -0.87
N LEU A 113 12.27 0.69 -1.00
CA LEU A 113 13.21 0.35 0.09
C LEU A 113 13.80 1.56 0.82
N ARG A 114 13.71 2.77 0.26
CA ARG A 114 14.37 3.96 0.80
C ARG A 114 13.43 5.16 0.94
N GLU A 115 12.55 5.39 -0.02
CA GLU A 115 11.72 6.61 -0.03
C GLU A 115 10.40 6.44 0.74
N ILE A 116 9.83 5.24 0.71
CA ILE A 116 8.63 4.93 1.49
C ILE A 116 9.02 4.80 2.97
N GLU A 117 8.51 5.69 3.80
CA GLU A 117 8.75 5.72 5.24
C GLU A 117 7.59 5.12 6.04
N VAL A 118 7.85 4.72 7.28
CA VAL A 118 6.81 4.32 8.23
C VAL A 118 5.79 5.45 8.39
N GLY A 119 4.50 5.11 8.34
CA GLY A 119 3.40 6.07 8.36
C GLY A 119 2.96 6.61 6.99
N SER A 120 3.73 6.39 5.92
CA SER A 120 3.32 6.74 4.56
C SER A 120 2.08 5.95 4.13
N TYR A 121 1.25 6.57 3.29
CA TYR A 121 0.17 5.87 2.61
C TYR A 121 0.65 5.26 1.30
N VAL A 122 0.14 4.08 1.00
CA VAL A 122 0.40 3.38 -0.24
C VAL A 122 -0.94 3.01 -0.87
N VAL A 123 -1.20 3.58 -2.04
CA VAL A 123 -2.29 3.19 -2.93
C VAL A 123 -1.82 1.99 -3.73
N VAL A 124 -2.55 0.88 -3.66
CA VAL A 124 -2.25 -0.38 -4.36
C VAL A 124 -3.29 -0.66 -5.43
N PRO A 125 -3.02 -0.31 -6.70
CA PRO A 125 -3.95 -0.53 -7.80
C PRO A 125 -4.17 -2.01 -8.11
N THR A 126 -5.39 -2.33 -8.53
CA THR A 126 -5.77 -3.60 -9.17
C THR A 126 -6.47 -3.30 -10.50
N LYS A 127 -7.16 -4.28 -11.12
CA LYS A 127 -7.76 -4.08 -12.46
C LYS A 127 -8.80 -2.95 -12.49
N GLN A 128 -9.69 -2.87 -11.51
CA GLN A 128 -10.82 -1.90 -11.49
C GLN A 128 -11.00 -1.17 -10.15
N ARG A 129 -10.16 -1.53 -9.17
CA ARG A 129 -10.24 -1.03 -7.80
C ARG A 129 -8.84 -0.82 -7.27
N PHE A 130 -8.71 -0.24 -6.09
CA PHE A 130 -7.44 -0.11 -5.39
C PHE A 130 -7.64 -0.30 -3.90
N TYR A 131 -6.55 -0.65 -3.22
CA TYR A 131 -6.49 -0.67 -1.76
C TYR A 131 -5.67 0.52 -1.30
N ILE A 132 -5.88 0.92 -0.04
CA ILE A 132 -4.99 1.86 0.64
C ILE A 132 -4.42 1.14 1.86
N ALA A 133 -3.12 1.28 2.03
CA ALA A 133 -2.37 0.76 3.16
C ALA A 133 -1.58 1.89 3.81
N ARG A 134 -1.33 1.77 5.11
CA ARG A 134 -0.35 2.57 5.85
C ARG A 134 0.85 1.70 6.15
N ILE A 135 2.06 2.18 5.89
CA ILE A 135 3.29 1.47 6.23
C ILE A 135 3.46 1.45 7.74
N ASP A 136 3.68 0.27 8.32
CA ASP A 136 3.89 0.09 9.76
C ASP A 136 5.34 -0.36 10.10
N SER A 137 6.16 -0.66 9.10
CA SER A 137 7.54 -1.15 9.29
C SER A 137 8.55 -0.63 8.28
N GLU A 138 9.81 -0.62 8.74
CA GLU A 138 10.98 -0.60 7.86
C GLU A 138 10.98 -1.80 6.91
N PRO A 139 11.67 -1.71 5.75
CA PRO A 139 11.72 -2.82 4.81
C PRO A 139 12.60 -3.94 5.38
N PHE A 140 12.17 -5.18 5.16
CA PHE A 140 12.90 -6.36 5.59
C PHE A 140 13.05 -7.37 4.45
N PHE A 141 13.96 -8.32 4.65
CA PHE A 141 14.23 -9.40 3.72
C PHE A 141 13.82 -10.73 4.35
N ASP A 142 12.88 -11.44 3.73
CA ASP A 142 12.46 -12.77 4.16
C ASP A 142 12.96 -13.83 3.16
N GLU A 143 13.95 -14.60 3.59
CA GLU A 143 14.59 -15.64 2.76
C GLU A 143 13.60 -16.69 2.27
N LYS A 144 12.51 -16.94 3.01
CA LYS A 144 11.47 -17.91 2.64
C LYS A 144 10.81 -17.57 1.30
N TYR A 145 10.81 -16.29 0.90
CA TYR A 145 10.14 -15.81 -0.31
C TYR A 145 11.09 -15.50 -1.47
N VAL A 146 12.36 -15.90 -1.39
CA VAL A 146 13.34 -15.68 -2.48
C VAL A 146 12.95 -16.44 -3.75
N THR A 147 12.54 -17.70 -3.61
CA THR A 147 12.18 -18.58 -4.74
C THR A 147 10.96 -18.06 -5.51
N VAL A 148 10.04 -17.40 -4.83
CA VAL A 148 8.83 -16.79 -5.43
C VAL A 148 9.03 -15.30 -5.78
N ASN A 149 10.26 -14.79 -5.68
CA ASN A 149 10.63 -13.42 -6.03
C ASN A 149 9.80 -12.35 -5.29
N ALA A 150 9.66 -12.51 -3.96
CA ALA A 150 8.92 -11.61 -3.07
C ALA A 150 9.57 -11.49 -1.66
N ALA A 151 10.89 -11.63 -1.58
CA ALA A 151 11.63 -11.56 -0.32
C ALA A 151 11.75 -10.15 0.26
N TYR A 152 11.69 -9.09 -0.55
CA TYR A 152 11.71 -7.71 -0.07
C TYR A 152 10.29 -7.25 0.28
N ARG A 153 10.08 -6.90 1.54
CA ARG A 153 8.74 -6.76 2.12
C ARG A 153 8.69 -5.58 3.08
N ARG A 154 7.48 -5.08 3.31
CA ARG A 154 7.11 -4.18 4.40
C ARG A 154 5.80 -4.67 4.98
N ARG A 155 5.66 -4.61 6.29
CA ARG A 155 4.36 -4.77 6.92
C ARG A 155 3.53 -3.51 6.67
N VAL A 156 2.21 -3.69 6.66
CA VAL A 156 1.25 -2.62 6.45
C VAL A 156 -0.02 -2.85 7.24
N GLU A 157 -0.64 -1.75 7.63
CA GLU A 157 -2.04 -1.73 8.00
C GLU A 157 -2.89 -1.44 6.77
N TRP A 158 -3.70 -2.41 6.35
CA TRP A 158 -4.68 -2.20 5.28
C TRP A 158 -5.87 -1.39 5.80
N LEU A 159 -6.05 -0.19 5.25
CA LEU A 159 -7.13 0.72 5.64
C LEU A 159 -8.46 0.29 4.99
N GLY A 160 -9.58 0.76 5.56
CA GLY A 160 -10.91 0.42 5.05
C GLY A 160 -11.22 -1.08 5.16
N TYR A 161 -10.77 -1.74 6.23
CA TYR A 161 -11.03 -3.16 6.50
C TYR A 161 -10.67 -4.12 5.36
N LYS A 162 -9.59 -3.82 4.60
CA LYS A 162 -9.19 -4.61 3.42
C LYS A 162 -10.26 -4.66 2.32
N ILE A 163 -11.13 -3.67 2.25
CA ILE A 163 -12.14 -3.56 1.20
C ILE A 163 -11.57 -2.73 0.04
N PRO A 164 -11.55 -3.25 -1.19
CA PRO A 164 -11.04 -2.49 -2.33
C PRO A 164 -11.99 -1.34 -2.72
N ILE A 165 -11.43 -0.16 -2.92
CA ILE A 165 -12.12 1.07 -3.32
C ILE A 165 -12.29 1.09 -4.84
N PRO A 166 -13.50 1.29 -5.39
CA PRO A 166 -13.70 1.42 -6.82
C PRO A 166 -13.07 2.71 -7.36
N TYR A 167 -12.52 2.69 -8.57
CA TYR A 167 -11.90 3.89 -9.16
C TYR A 167 -12.84 5.08 -9.30
N THR A 168 -14.15 4.85 -9.38
CA THR A 168 -15.16 5.92 -9.41
C THR A 168 -15.16 6.81 -8.16
N ARG A 169 -14.55 6.35 -7.05
CA ARG A 169 -14.36 7.15 -5.83
C ARG A 169 -13.08 7.99 -5.85
N ALA A 170 -12.14 7.68 -6.73
CA ALA A 170 -10.91 8.46 -6.88
C ALA A 170 -11.16 9.69 -7.77
N SER A 171 -10.50 10.79 -7.44
CA SER A 171 -10.48 11.98 -8.29
C SER A 171 -9.96 11.65 -9.69
N LYS A 172 -10.21 12.52 -10.66
CA LYS A 172 -9.63 12.38 -12.01
C LYS A 172 -8.09 12.32 -11.94
N ALA A 173 -7.47 13.21 -11.17
CA ALA A 173 -6.02 13.27 -10.99
C ALA A 173 -5.45 11.98 -10.40
N LEU A 174 -6.08 11.42 -9.36
CA LEU A 174 -5.63 10.18 -8.75
C LEU A 174 -5.77 8.99 -9.71
N ARG A 175 -6.86 8.92 -10.48
CA ARG A 175 -7.04 7.89 -11.53
C ARG A 175 -5.96 7.97 -12.61
N GLU A 176 -5.63 9.17 -13.07
CA GLU A 176 -4.55 9.39 -14.04
C GLU A 176 -3.20 8.94 -13.49
N LYS A 177 -2.90 9.25 -12.23
CA LYS A 177 -1.71 8.74 -11.57
C LYS A 177 -1.74 7.22 -11.54
N ILE A 178 -2.79 6.57 -11.04
CA ILE A 178 -2.90 5.10 -10.95
C ILE A 178 -2.63 4.39 -12.30
N ALA A 179 -3.04 5.00 -13.41
CA ALA A 179 -2.85 4.45 -14.75
C ALA A 179 -1.37 4.40 -15.23
N ILE A 180 -0.47 5.20 -14.63
CA ILE A 180 0.96 5.26 -15.01
C ILE A 180 1.63 3.89 -14.86
N SER A 181 2.42 3.45 -15.83
CA SER A 181 3.02 2.10 -15.87
C SER A 181 4.14 1.82 -14.84
N LYS A 182 4.57 2.82 -14.06
CA LYS A 182 5.59 2.66 -13.01
C LYS A 182 5.06 1.85 -11.82
N ASN A 183 5.93 1.07 -11.19
CA ASN A 183 5.56 0.21 -10.06
C ASN A 183 5.60 0.90 -8.69
N CYS A 184 6.44 1.91 -8.51
CA CYS A 184 6.55 2.69 -7.28
C CYS A 184 6.87 4.14 -7.63
N TYR A 185 6.10 5.09 -7.10
CA TYR A 185 6.38 6.52 -7.20
C TYR A 185 5.50 7.31 -6.22
N GLU A 186 6.00 8.47 -5.84
CA GLU A 186 5.32 9.41 -4.97
C GLU A 186 4.13 10.11 -5.67
N ILE A 187 3.07 10.33 -4.90
CA ILE A 187 1.85 11.07 -5.22
C ILE A 187 1.39 11.92 -4.04
N SER A 188 2.32 12.42 -3.22
CA SER A 188 2.02 13.19 -2.01
C SER A 188 1.20 14.46 -2.30
N GLU A 189 1.28 15.00 -3.51
CA GLU A 189 0.44 16.11 -3.97
C GLU A 189 -1.06 15.74 -4.02
N LEU A 190 -1.40 14.45 -4.04
CA LEU A 190 -2.76 13.92 -4.03
C LEU A 190 -3.13 13.24 -2.70
N ILE A 191 -2.39 13.48 -1.61
CA ILE A 191 -2.67 12.82 -0.33
C ILE A 191 -4.10 13.07 0.16
N THR A 192 -4.61 14.29 -0.03
CA THR A 192 -5.97 14.66 0.29
C THR A 192 -6.99 13.79 -0.48
N ASP A 193 -6.77 13.54 -1.77
CA ASP A 193 -7.62 12.68 -2.61
C ASP A 193 -7.57 11.22 -2.16
N VAL A 194 -6.39 10.73 -1.76
CA VAL A 194 -6.21 9.39 -1.18
C VAL A 194 -7.04 9.27 0.10
N VAL A 195 -6.96 10.26 0.98
CA VAL A 195 -7.70 10.30 2.24
C VAL A 195 -9.21 10.36 2.00
N TYR A 196 -9.67 11.22 1.10
CA TYR A 196 -11.10 11.33 0.76
C TYR A 196 -11.65 10.03 0.18
N SER A 197 -10.85 9.30 -0.60
CA SER A 197 -11.26 8.01 -1.18
C SER A 197 -11.61 6.96 -0.11
N MET A 198 -11.03 7.06 1.09
CA MET A 198 -11.31 6.15 2.22
C MET A 198 -12.63 6.47 2.93
N ARG A 199 -13.17 7.68 2.78
CA ARG A 199 -14.27 8.14 3.63
C ARG A 199 -15.64 7.51 3.34
N ALA A 200 -15.74 6.73 2.28
CA ALA A 200 -16.99 6.21 1.76
C ALA A 200 -17.07 4.68 1.78
N ILE A 201 -16.25 4.05 2.63
CA ILE A 201 -16.24 2.62 2.96
C ILE A 201 -16.89 2.46 4.34
#